data_AF-A0A978S2Q2-F1
#
_entry.id   AF-A0A978S2Q2-F1
#
_cell.length_a   1.000
_cell.length_b   1.000
_cell.length_c   1.000
_cell.angle_alpha   90.00
_cell.angle_beta   90.00
_cell.angle_gamma   90.00
#
_symmetry.space_group_name_H-M   'P 1'
#
loop_
_entity.id
_entity.type
_entity.pdbx_description
1 polymer ?
#
loop_
_entity_poly.entity_id
_entity_poly.type
_entity_poly.pdbx_seq_one_letter_code
_entity_poly.pdbx_strand_id
1 'polypeptide(L)' 'MIQLDNSPAHTSKKLQLPDNIILLFQPPHSPETNPIELLWKYLKSFLRWATFDDLNSRKNRVASLVKSLIPN' A
#
# COMPACT_ATOMS: atom_id res chain seq x y z
N MET A 1 0.18 -1.98 -16.36
CA MET A 1 -0.41 -0.72 -15.85
C MET A 1 -0.43 -0.78 -14.32
N ILE A 2 -0.11 0.31 -13.63
CA ILE A 2 -0.08 0.41 -12.16
C ILE A 2 -0.90 1.62 -11.75
N GLN A 3 -1.87 1.43 -10.84
CA GLN A 3 -2.66 2.53 -10.27
C GLN A 3 -1.93 3.14 -9.07
N LEU A 4 -1.86 4.46 -9.01
CA LEU A 4 -1.13 5.21 -7.99
C LEU A 4 -1.89 6.45 -7.52
N ASP A 5 -1.53 6.94 -6.34
CA ASP A 5 -1.92 8.28 -5.89
C ASP A 5 -1.00 9.36 -6.51
N ASN A 6 -1.29 10.62 -6.22
CA ASN A 6 -0.54 11.77 -6.75
C ASN A 6 0.66 12.16 -5.87
N SER A 7 1.20 11.24 -5.05
CA SER A 7 2.40 11.52 -4.24
C SER A 7 3.56 12.01 -5.10
N PRO A 8 4.35 13.02 -4.66
CA PRO A 8 5.50 13.53 -5.41
C PRO A 8 6.54 12.47 -5.78
N ALA A 9 6.60 11.38 -5.02
CA ALA A 9 7.48 10.24 -5.32
C ALA A 9 7.10 9.54 -6.64
N HIS A 10 5.80 9.49 -6.98
CA HIS A 10 5.29 8.85 -8.18
C HIS A 10 5.31 9.75 -9.42
N THR A 11 5.32 11.07 -9.24
CA THR A 11 5.34 12.07 -10.32
C THR A 11 6.72 12.68 -10.57
N SER A 12 7.73 12.22 -9.84
CA SER A 12 9.11 12.72 -9.95
C SER A 12 9.71 12.46 -11.33
N LYS A 13 10.32 13.49 -11.92
CA LYS A 13 11.10 13.35 -13.18
C LYS A 13 12.33 12.45 -13.06
N LYS A 14 12.74 12.10 -11.83
CA LYS A 14 13.84 11.16 -11.58
C LYS A 14 13.40 9.69 -11.61
N LEU A 15 12.09 9.43 -11.63
CA LEU A 15 11.56 8.08 -11.73
C LEU A 15 11.79 7.54 -13.14
N GLN A 16 12.57 6.47 -13.25
CA GLN A 16 12.78 5.76 -14.52
C GLN A 16 11.73 4.65 -14.63
N LEU A 17 10.87 4.74 -15.65
CA LEU A 17 9.84 3.74 -15.94
C LEU A 17 10.29 2.87 -17.12
N PRO A 18 10.21 1.53 -17.00
CA PRO A 18 10.30 0.63 -18.14
C PRO A 18 9.21 0.90 -19.18
N ASP A 19 9.51 0.68 -20.46
CA ASP A 19 8.58 0.96 -21.58
C ASP A 19 7.26 0.16 -21.52
N ASN A 20 7.25 -0.95 -20.79
CA ASN A 20 6.08 -1.81 -20.62
C ASN A 20 5.23 -1.47 -19.39
N ILE A 21 5.52 -0.36 -18.69
CA ILE A 21 4.77 0.10 -17.52
C ILE A 21 4.07 1.43 -17.82
N ILE A 22 2.75 1.43 -17.64
CA ILE A 22 1.91 2.63 -17.69
C ILE A 22 1.45 2.95 -16.27
N LEU A 23 1.63 4.19 -15.82
CA LEU A 23 1.08 4.69 -14.56
C LEU A 23 -0.30 5.30 -14.77
N LEU A 24 -1.26 4.92 -13.93
CA LEU A 24 -2.62 5.47 -13.91
C LEU A 24 -2.83 6.22 -12.60
N PHE A 25 -2.89 7.55 -12.68
CA PHE A 25 -3.12 8.40 -11.51
C PHE A 25 -4.61 8.58 -11.25
N GLN A 26 -5.00 8.42 -9.99
CA GLN A 26 -6.36 8.70 -9.55
C GLN A 26 -6.63 10.22 -9.42
N PRO A 27 -7.89 10.66 -9.34
CA PRO A 27 -8.21 12.05 -9.04
C PRO A 27 -7.60 12.51 -7.69
N PRO A 28 -7.24 13.80 -7.56
CA PRO A 28 -6.75 14.34 -6.30
C PRO A 28 -7.74 14.11 -5.15
N HIS A 29 -7.22 13.74 -3.98
CA HIS A 29 -8.01 13.53 -2.77
C HIS A 29 -9.12 12.47 -2.87
N SER A 30 -8.98 11.47 -3.75
CA SER A 30 -9.93 10.36 -3.94
C SER A 30 -9.41 9.00 -3.43
N PRO A 31 -9.16 8.83 -2.12
CA PRO A 31 -8.67 7.55 -1.57
C PRO A 31 -9.64 6.38 -1.80
N GLU A 32 -10.95 6.65 -1.93
CA GLU A 32 -11.99 5.67 -2.23
C GLU A 32 -11.80 4.96 -3.56
N THR A 33 -11.08 5.60 -4.49
CA THR A 33 -10.77 5.01 -5.80
C THR A 33 -9.53 4.12 -5.78
N ASN A 34 -8.72 4.16 -4.71
CA ASN A 34 -7.50 3.38 -4.57
C ASN A 34 -7.77 2.03 -3.87
N PRO A 35 -7.71 0.88 -4.55
CA PRO A 35 -8.00 -0.41 -3.92
C PRO A 35 -7.08 -0.74 -2.73
N ILE A 36 -5.86 -0.20 -2.72
CA ILE A 36 -4.93 -0.42 -1.60
C ILE A 36 -5.44 0.18 -0.29
N GLU A 37 -6.26 1.24 -0.34
CA GLU A 37 -6.84 1.85 0.86
C GLU A 37 -7.84 0.92 1.55
N LEU A 38 -8.57 0.11 0.78
CA LEU A 38 -9.45 -0.91 1.33
C LEU A 38 -8.63 -2.00 2.06
N LEU A 39 -7.53 -2.45 1.46
CA LEU A 39 -6.62 -3.39 2.10
C LEU A 39 -6.03 -2.79 3.39
N TRP A 40 -5.58 -1.54 3.35
CA TRP A 40 -5.05 -0.87 4.54
C TRP A 40 -6.08 -0.72 5.65
N LYS A 41 -7.32 -0.35 5.31
CA LYS A 41 -8.42 -0.27 6.27
C LYS A 41 -8.67 -1.63 6.94
N TYR A 42 -8.66 -2.71 6.15
CA TYR A 42 -8.81 -4.08 6.67
C TYR A 42 -7.65 -4.45 7.61
N LEU A 43 -6.40 -4.31 7.17
CA LEU A 43 -5.22 -4.63 7.98
C LEU A 43 -5.17 -3.82 9.29
N LYS A 44 -5.46 -2.51 9.21
CA LYS A 44 -5.49 -1.63 10.39
C LYS A 44 -6.55 -2.04 11.41
N SER A 45 -7.61 -2.76 11.03
CA SER A 45 -8.58 -3.28 12.01
C SER A 45 -7.97 -4.33 12.95
N PHE A 46 -7.02 -5.15 12.46
CA PHE A 46 -6.30 -6.16 13.26
C PHE A 46 -5.10 -5.62 14.03
N LEU A 47 -4.60 -4.45 13.61
CA LEU A 47 -3.45 -3.78 14.22
C LEU A 47 -3.87 -2.68 15.19
N ARG A 48 -5.16 -2.33 15.24
CA ARG A 48 -5.66 -1.30 16.13
C ARG A 48 -5.34 -1.69 17.57
N TRP A 49 -4.73 -0.75 18.30
CA TRP A 49 -4.30 -0.92 19.69
C TRP A 49 -3.17 -1.93 19.94
N ALA A 50 -2.59 -2.52 18.89
CA ALA A 50 -1.43 -3.38 19.06
C ALA A 50 -0.19 -2.55 19.44
N THR A 51 0.48 -2.95 20.51
CA THR A 51 1.79 -2.44 20.90
C THR A 51 2.88 -3.40 20.41
N PHE A 52 4.06 -2.86 20.10
CA PHE A 52 5.19 -3.64 19.61
C PHE A 52 6.44 -3.17 20.36
N ASP A 53 7.26 -4.13 20.79
CA ASP A 53 8.48 -3.83 21.53
C ASP A 53 9.57 -3.25 20.60
N ASP A 54 9.50 -3.58 19.31
CA ASP A 54 10.50 -3.17 18.33
C ASP A 54 9.93 -3.13 16.88
N LEU A 55 10.76 -2.66 15.96
CA LEU A 55 10.35 -2.53 14.55
C LEU A 55 10.17 -3.90 13.86
N ASN A 56 10.96 -4.92 14.22
CA ASN A 56 10.88 -6.23 13.60
C ASN A 56 9.63 -6.99 14.04
N SER A 57 9.24 -6.93 15.32
CA SER A 57 7.98 -7.50 15.77
C SER A 57 6.78 -6.91 15.03
N ARG A 58 6.77 -5.58 14.81
CA ARG A 58 5.76 -4.92 13.97
C ARG A 58 5.79 -5.41 12.51
N LYS A 59 6.97 -5.44 11.87
CA LYS A 59 7.11 -5.91 10.47
C LYS A 59 6.63 -7.35 10.30
N ASN A 60 7.02 -8.23 11.22
CA ASN A 60 6.63 -9.65 11.21
C ASN A 60 5.12 -9.80 11.35
N ARG A 61 4.48 -9.03 12.25
CA ARG A 61 3.02 -9.04 12.41
C ARG A 61 2.28 -8.59 11.15
N VAL A 62 2.75 -7.54 10.49
CA VAL A 62 2.14 -7.10 9.22
C VAL A 62 2.33 -8.16 8.14
N ALA A 63 3.53 -8.74 8.02
CA ALA A 63 3.81 -9.78 7.03
C ALA A 63 2.96 -11.04 7.23
N SER A 64 2.73 -11.47 8.48
CA SER A 64 1.87 -12.62 8.76
C SER A 64 0.41 -12.36 8.39
N LEU A 65 -0.10 -11.15 8.67
CA LEU A 65 -1.46 -10.76 8.29
C LEU A 65 -1.62 -10.76 6.76
N VAL A 66 -0.65 -10.19 6.04
CA VAL A 66 -0.70 -10.19 4.56
C VAL A 66 -0.66 -11.62 4.02
N LYS A 67 0.18 -12.50 4.57
CA LYS A 67 0.23 -13.92 4.16
C LYS A 67 -1.11 -14.63 4.38
N SER A 68 -1.82 -14.34 5.46
CA SER A 68 -3.13 -14.95 5.72
C SER A 68 -4.24 -14.54 4.74
N LEU A 69 -4.01 -13.52 3.89
CA LEU A 69 -4.97 -13.08 2.88
C LEU A 69 -4.80 -13.80 1.54
N ILE A 70 -3.71 -14.54 1.35
CA ILE A 70 -3.44 -15.28 0.12
C ILE A 70 -4.14 -16.64 0.23
N PRO A 71 -5.14 -16.95 -0.61
CA PRO A 71 -5.76 -18.27 -0.64
C PRO A 71 -4.74 -19.33 -1.07
N ASN A 72 -4.90 -20.56 -0.54
CA ASN A 72 -4.06 -21.72 -0.88
C ASN A 72 -4.19 -22.12 -2.35
#